data_AF-T0PJ24-F1
#
_entry.id   AF-T0PJ24-F1
#
_cell.length_a   1.000
_cell.length_b   1.000
_cell.length_c   1.000
_cell.angle_alpha   90.00
_cell.angle_beta   90.00
_cell.angle_gamma   90.00
#
_symmetry.space_group_name_H-M   'P 1'
#
loop_
_entity.id
_entity.type
_entity.pdbx_description
1 polymer ?
#
loop_
_entity_poly.entity_id
_entity_poly.type
_entity_poly.pdbx_seq_one_letter_code
_entity_poly.pdbx_strand_id
1 'polypeptide(L)'
;MNTGSNATTSRELLKMTSDDYLQRTQATLLLEEAITLLLENRPEQPLVYLAKHFKMLSGDYSAVETSAHYVSASTGLSNPAFDDNMVQAYQALLGKDQEHVSISGFQRVLELVNQELPPAHAPRLNTHLINMSALPKTPGVTYSKFKEAMELCLYYDALLAQAEDLFLSIDTGSTGEVKCSALLSAIEVAQATRKTSVVILLKVRDSFDGAKDASAAVTLPAFLDLVRDIVFNA
;
A
#
# COMPACT_ATOMS: atom_id res chain seq x y z
N MET A 1 4.60 -35.94 -35.70
CA MET A 1 5.86 -35.18 -35.50
C MET A 1 5.97 -34.87 -34.01
N ASN A 2 7.15 -35.11 -33.45
CA ASN A 2 7.48 -35.17 -32.03
C ASN A 2 7.09 -33.92 -31.22
N THR A 3 6.36 -34.11 -30.12
CA THR A 3 6.32 -33.18 -28.98
C THR A 3 7.01 -33.86 -27.79
N GLY A 4 8.34 -33.89 -27.84
CA GLY A 4 9.17 -34.34 -26.73
C GLY A 4 9.32 -33.24 -25.70
N SER A 5 8.52 -33.28 -24.63
CA SER A 5 8.76 -32.49 -23.44
C SER A 5 9.97 -33.07 -22.71
N ASN A 6 11.15 -32.47 -22.93
CA ASN A 6 12.37 -32.81 -22.18
C ASN A 6 12.29 -32.15 -20.80
N ALA A 7 11.59 -32.79 -19.86
CA ALA A 7 11.70 -32.46 -18.45
C ALA A 7 13.13 -32.78 -17.98
N THR A 8 14.00 -31.77 -18.03
CA THR A 8 15.40 -31.85 -17.60
C THR A 8 15.40 -32.08 -16.10
N THR A 9 15.98 -33.19 -15.64
CA THR A 9 15.96 -33.50 -14.21
C THR A 9 16.94 -32.59 -13.46
N SER A 10 16.67 -32.25 -12.19
CA SER A 10 17.57 -31.41 -11.38
C SER A 10 19.01 -31.94 -11.33
N ARG A 11 19.21 -33.26 -11.53
CA ARG A 11 20.53 -33.90 -11.63
C ARG A 11 21.28 -33.60 -12.93
N GLU A 12 20.59 -33.30 -14.03
CA GLU A 12 21.21 -32.91 -15.30
C GLU A 12 21.67 -31.46 -15.28
N LEU A 13 20.93 -30.58 -14.62
CA LEU A 13 21.30 -29.18 -14.43
C LEU A 13 22.62 -29.05 -13.64
N LEU A 14 22.84 -29.89 -12.63
CA LEU A 14 24.06 -29.90 -11.82
C LEU A 14 25.33 -30.35 -12.57
N LYS A 15 25.18 -30.93 -13.77
CA LYS A 15 26.30 -31.37 -14.61
C LYS A 15 26.69 -30.35 -15.69
N MET A 16 25.92 -29.27 -15.82
CA MET A 16 26.18 -28.22 -16.80
C MET A 16 27.31 -27.30 -16.35
N THR A 17 27.95 -26.64 -17.31
CA THR A 17 28.82 -25.50 -16.99
C THR A 17 27.97 -24.36 -16.41
N SER A 18 28.59 -23.41 -15.72
CA SER A 18 27.87 -22.25 -15.18
C SER A 18 27.13 -21.47 -16.28
N ASP A 19 27.77 -21.25 -17.43
CA ASP A 19 27.17 -20.50 -18.54
C ASP A 19 25.99 -21.25 -19.17
N ASP A 20 26.13 -22.56 -19.40
CA ASP A 20 25.04 -23.40 -19.92
C ASP A 20 23.86 -23.47 -18.95
N TYR A 21 24.13 -23.53 -17.65
CA TYR A 21 23.10 -23.51 -16.61
C TYR A 21 22.34 -22.18 -16.62
N LEU A 22 23.06 -21.05 -16.62
CA LEU A 22 22.45 -19.72 -16.63
C LEU A 22 21.61 -19.49 -17.90
N GLN A 23 22.11 -19.89 -19.06
CA GLN A 23 21.39 -19.76 -20.32
C GLN A 23 20.14 -20.65 -20.36
N ARG A 24 20.24 -21.90 -19.89
CA ARG A 24 19.12 -22.84 -19.92
C ARG A 24 18.02 -22.50 -18.91
N THR A 25 18.39 -21.99 -17.74
CA THR A 25 17.44 -21.60 -16.69
C THR A 25 16.89 -20.19 -16.87
N GLN A 26 17.47 -19.40 -17.79
CA GLN A 26 17.19 -17.97 -17.94
C GLN A 26 17.43 -17.18 -16.64
N ALA A 27 18.25 -17.70 -15.72
CA ALA A 27 18.49 -17.09 -14.43
C ALA A 27 19.04 -15.66 -14.56
N THR A 28 19.88 -15.40 -15.57
CA THR A 28 20.39 -14.04 -15.85
C THR A 28 19.26 -13.06 -16.14
N LEU A 29 18.30 -13.43 -17.00
CA LEU A 29 17.17 -12.55 -17.35
C LEU A 29 16.28 -12.27 -16.13
N LEU A 30 15.99 -13.30 -15.33
CA LEU A 30 15.19 -13.15 -14.10
C LEU A 30 15.89 -12.25 -13.07
N LEU A 31 17.21 -12.35 -12.95
CA LEU A 31 17.99 -11.47 -12.07
C LEU A 31 18.05 -10.04 -12.60
N GLU A 32 18.25 -9.85 -13.90
CA GLU A 32 18.23 -8.52 -14.54
C GLU A 32 16.87 -7.82 -14.38
N GLU A 33 15.78 -8.55 -14.56
CA GLU A 33 14.41 -8.07 -14.32
C GLU A 33 14.22 -7.69 -12.85
N ALA A 34 14.60 -8.57 -11.93
CA ALA A 34 14.46 -8.31 -10.49
C ALA A 34 15.27 -7.07 -10.03
N ILE A 35 16.47 -6.86 -10.58
CA ILE A 35 17.28 -5.67 -10.30
C ILE A 35 16.66 -4.42 -10.94
N THR A 36 16.12 -4.52 -12.15
CA THR A 36 15.42 -3.41 -12.81
C THR A 36 14.24 -2.95 -11.97
N LEU A 37 13.38 -3.90 -11.55
CA LEU A 37 12.25 -3.63 -10.67
C LEU A 37 12.68 -3.01 -9.34
N LEU A 38 13.80 -3.47 -8.75
CA LEU A 38 14.35 -2.88 -7.53
C LEU A 38 14.72 -1.40 -7.71
N LEU A 39 15.38 -1.06 -8.82
CA LEU A 39 15.87 0.29 -9.11
C LEU A 39 14.74 1.26 -9.46
N GLU A 40 13.70 0.76 -10.11
CA GLU A 40 12.50 1.52 -10.45
C GLU A 40 11.62 1.76 -9.22
N ASN A 41 11.31 0.70 -8.46
CA ASN A 41 10.42 0.78 -7.31
C ASN A 41 11.07 1.41 -6.09
N ARG A 42 12.39 1.25 -5.92
CA ARG A 42 13.16 1.73 -4.76
C ARG A 42 12.47 1.44 -3.41
N PRO A 43 12.09 0.18 -3.15
CA PRO A 43 11.39 -0.17 -1.92
C PRO A 43 12.27 0.09 -0.69
N GLU A 44 11.65 0.46 0.44
CA GLU A 44 12.36 0.70 1.70
C GLU A 44 13.13 -0.53 2.20
N GLN A 45 12.63 -1.73 1.89
CA GLN A 45 13.23 -3.01 2.25
C GLN A 45 13.56 -3.85 1.00
N PRO A 46 14.68 -3.56 0.29
CA PRO A 46 15.03 -4.20 -0.98
C PRO A 46 15.08 -5.72 -0.97
N LEU A 47 15.66 -6.31 0.08
CA LEU A 47 15.80 -7.77 0.18
C LEU A 47 14.47 -8.46 0.45
N VAL A 48 13.59 -7.84 1.24
CA VAL A 48 12.23 -8.34 1.49
C VAL A 48 11.41 -8.28 0.21
N TYR A 49 11.51 -7.17 -0.54
CA TYR A 49 10.88 -7.02 -1.84
C TYR A 49 11.31 -8.12 -2.82
N LEU A 50 12.62 -8.34 -3.00
CA LEU A 50 13.15 -9.39 -3.87
C LEU A 50 12.69 -10.79 -3.44
N ALA A 51 12.71 -11.08 -2.14
CA ALA A 51 12.24 -12.37 -1.64
C ALA A 51 10.76 -12.62 -1.96
N LYS A 52 9.90 -11.60 -1.85
CA LYS A 52 8.49 -11.68 -2.26
C LYS A 52 8.35 -11.85 -3.78
N HIS A 53 9.12 -11.08 -4.56
CA HIS A 53 9.13 -11.18 -6.01
C HIS A 53 9.49 -12.59 -6.51
N PHE A 54 10.54 -13.22 -5.96
CA PHE A 54 10.90 -14.58 -6.35
C PHE A 54 9.86 -15.64 -5.92
N LYS A 55 9.19 -15.45 -4.78
CA LYS A 55 8.05 -16.30 -4.39
C LYS A 55 6.88 -16.18 -5.37
N MET A 56 6.59 -14.96 -5.82
CA MET A 56 5.58 -14.71 -6.84
C MET A 56 5.93 -15.40 -8.17
N LEU A 57 7.17 -15.27 -8.65
CA LEU A 57 7.64 -15.96 -9.86
C LEU A 57 7.59 -17.49 -9.72
N SER A 58 7.78 -18.01 -8.51
CA SER A 58 7.71 -19.46 -8.22
C SER A 58 6.27 -19.99 -8.18
N GLY A 59 5.26 -19.12 -8.24
CA GLY A 59 3.84 -19.48 -8.15
C GLY A 59 3.34 -19.71 -6.72
N ASP A 60 4.11 -19.31 -5.70
CA ASP A 60 3.71 -19.44 -4.29
C ASP A 60 2.65 -18.41 -3.87
N TYR A 61 2.45 -17.36 -4.68
CA TYR A 61 1.50 -16.29 -4.40
C TYR A 61 0.22 -16.46 -5.20
N SER A 62 -0.91 -16.28 -4.53
CA SER A 62 -2.22 -16.14 -5.18
C SER A 62 -2.31 -14.82 -5.97
N ALA A 63 -3.29 -14.73 -6.87
CA ALA A 63 -3.60 -13.50 -7.60
C ALA A 63 -3.79 -12.27 -6.68
N VAL A 64 -4.41 -12.48 -5.51
CA VAL A 64 -4.63 -11.44 -4.50
C VAL A 64 -3.32 -10.99 -3.87
N GLU A 65 -2.45 -11.92 -3.46
CA GLU A 65 -1.16 -11.60 -2.85
C GLU A 65 -0.22 -10.92 -3.86
N THR A 66 -0.23 -11.37 -5.11
CA THR A 66 0.50 -10.73 -6.21
C THR A 66 0.00 -9.30 -6.45
N SER A 67 -1.32 -9.10 -6.50
CA SER A 67 -1.91 -7.77 -6.66
C SER A 67 -1.51 -6.83 -5.51
N ALA A 68 -1.65 -7.29 -4.26
CA ALA A 68 -1.25 -6.53 -3.08
C ALA A 68 0.26 -6.20 -3.08
N HIS A 69 1.11 -7.14 -3.53
CA HIS A 69 2.55 -6.90 -3.63
C HIS A 69 2.89 -5.72 -4.54
N TYR A 70 2.30 -5.65 -5.74
CA TYR A 70 2.52 -4.52 -6.65
C TYR A 70 1.98 -3.20 -6.09
N VAL A 71 0.85 -3.23 -5.36
CA VAL A 71 0.34 -2.01 -4.70
C VAL A 71 1.30 -1.52 -3.63
N SER A 72 1.77 -2.41 -2.75
CA SER A 72 2.73 -2.05 -1.71
C SER A 72 4.11 -1.65 -2.26
N ALA A 73 4.48 -2.13 -3.45
CA ALA A 73 5.72 -1.78 -4.12
C ALA A 73 5.81 -0.30 -4.51
N SER A 74 4.65 0.35 -4.67
CA SER A 74 4.59 1.71 -5.17
C SER A 74 5.16 2.77 -4.26
N THR A 75 5.45 2.50 -2.97
CA THR A 75 6.05 3.40 -1.94
C THR A 75 5.50 4.84 -1.81
N GLY A 76 4.57 5.28 -2.65
CA GLY A 76 4.06 6.65 -2.75
C GLY A 76 3.65 7.03 -4.18
N LEU A 77 2.75 8.01 -4.30
CA LEU A 77 2.20 8.45 -5.59
C LEU A 77 3.21 9.11 -6.53
N SER A 78 4.35 9.56 -6.00
CA SER A 78 5.44 10.17 -6.79
C SER A 78 6.43 9.17 -7.35
N ASN A 79 6.25 7.87 -7.05
CA ASN A 79 7.11 6.82 -7.58
C ASN A 79 6.92 6.72 -9.10
N PRO A 80 7.99 6.78 -9.91
CA PRO A 80 7.86 6.67 -11.37
C PRO A 80 7.26 5.32 -11.83
N ALA A 81 7.42 4.25 -11.04
CA ALA A 81 6.84 2.94 -11.31
C ALA A 81 5.36 2.82 -10.89
N PHE A 82 4.76 3.88 -10.33
CA PHE A 82 3.43 3.83 -9.74
C PHE A 82 2.37 3.31 -10.72
N ASP A 83 2.27 3.92 -11.90
CA ASP A 83 1.23 3.55 -12.87
C ASP A 83 1.42 2.12 -13.40
N ASP A 84 2.67 1.72 -13.66
CA ASP A 84 2.99 0.37 -14.12
C ASP A 84 2.62 -0.67 -13.05
N ASN A 85 2.96 -0.41 -11.78
CA ASN A 85 2.55 -1.25 -10.66
C ASN A 85 1.04 -1.35 -10.54
N MET A 86 0.29 -0.27 -10.73
CA MET A 86 -1.18 -0.30 -10.68
C MET A 86 -1.76 -1.16 -11.80
N VAL A 87 -1.20 -1.07 -13.00
CA VAL A 87 -1.58 -1.94 -14.13
C VAL A 87 -1.29 -3.40 -13.80
N GLN A 88 -0.09 -3.71 -13.32
CA GLN A 88 0.30 -5.07 -12.93
C GLN A 88 -0.57 -5.62 -11.80
N ALA A 89 -0.86 -4.81 -10.79
CA ALA A 89 -1.73 -5.16 -9.67
C ALA A 89 -3.14 -5.51 -10.15
N TYR A 90 -3.70 -4.71 -11.04
CA TYR A 90 -5.03 -4.95 -11.60
C TYR A 90 -5.06 -6.20 -12.47
N GLN A 91 -4.09 -6.35 -13.37
CA GLN A 91 -3.99 -7.48 -14.28
C GLN A 91 -3.77 -8.81 -13.54
N ALA A 92 -2.99 -8.80 -12.47
CA ALA A 92 -2.79 -9.98 -11.62
C ALA A 92 -4.10 -10.51 -11.04
N LEU A 93 -5.04 -9.61 -10.74
CA LEU A 93 -6.34 -9.94 -10.16
C LEU A 93 -7.42 -10.16 -11.21
N LEU A 94 -7.22 -9.66 -12.43
CA LEU A 94 -8.13 -9.81 -13.55
C LEU A 94 -8.14 -11.27 -14.02
N GLY A 95 -9.28 -11.94 -13.88
CA GLY A 95 -9.43 -13.30 -14.37
C GLY A 95 -9.25 -13.38 -15.89
N LYS A 96 -8.78 -14.53 -16.38
CA LYS A 96 -8.80 -14.83 -17.82
C LYS A 96 -10.25 -14.69 -18.30
N ASP A 97 -10.46 -13.88 -19.33
CA ASP A 97 -11.77 -13.58 -19.94
C ASP A 97 -12.70 -12.67 -19.10
N GLN A 98 -12.18 -11.97 -18.10
CA GLN A 98 -12.94 -10.94 -17.38
C GLN A 98 -12.58 -9.53 -17.85
N GLU A 99 -13.60 -8.68 -18.01
CA GLU A 99 -13.41 -7.25 -18.30
C GLU A 99 -13.14 -6.42 -17.05
N HIS A 100 -13.42 -6.99 -15.86
CA HIS A 100 -13.33 -6.30 -14.58
C HIS A 100 -12.94 -7.26 -13.45
N VAL A 101 -12.30 -6.70 -12.44
CA VAL A 101 -11.96 -7.39 -11.19
C VAL A 101 -13.24 -7.66 -10.38
N SER A 102 -13.36 -8.86 -9.81
CA SER A 102 -14.47 -9.19 -8.92
C SER A 102 -14.41 -8.38 -7.61
N ILE A 103 -15.57 -8.00 -7.07
CA ILE A 103 -15.65 -7.25 -5.80
C ILE A 103 -14.98 -8.03 -4.65
N SER A 104 -15.13 -9.36 -4.62
CA SER A 104 -14.51 -10.20 -3.59
C SER A 104 -12.99 -10.26 -3.71
N GLY A 105 -12.45 -10.32 -4.93
CA GLY A 105 -11.01 -10.21 -5.16
C GLY A 105 -10.48 -8.85 -4.72
N PHE A 106 -11.17 -7.77 -5.10
CA PHE A 106 -10.83 -6.41 -4.72
C PHE A 106 -10.84 -6.19 -3.20
N GLN A 107 -11.89 -6.66 -2.51
CA GLN A 107 -11.99 -6.60 -1.06
C GLN A 107 -10.80 -7.29 -0.38
N ARG A 108 -10.40 -8.48 -0.86
CA ARG A 108 -9.25 -9.20 -0.30
C ARG A 108 -7.93 -8.47 -0.51
N VAL A 109 -7.77 -7.78 -1.63
CA VAL A 109 -6.59 -6.93 -1.85
C VAL A 109 -6.59 -5.76 -0.87
N LEU A 110 -7.73 -5.09 -0.67
CA LEU A 110 -7.86 -4.02 0.32
C LEU A 110 -7.53 -4.51 1.74
N GLU A 111 -7.95 -5.72 2.11
CA GLU A 111 -7.63 -6.33 3.42
C GLU A 111 -6.11 -6.52 3.60
N LEU A 112 -5.38 -6.94 2.57
CA LEU A 112 -3.92 -7.09 2.63
C LEU A 112 -3.18 -5.75 2.58
N VAL A 113 -3.59 -4.83 1.70
CA VAL A 113 -2.93 -3.52 1.53
C VAL A 113 -3.07 -2.68 2.80
N ASN A 114 -4.22 -2.76 3.47
CA ASN A 114 -4.53 -1.95 4.65
C ASN A 114 -4.30 -2.71 5.97
N GLN A 115 -3.60 -3.85 5.96
CA GLN A 115 -3.46 -4.71 7.14
C GLN A 115 -2.66 -4.05 8.28
N GLU A 116 -1.75 -3.13 7.95
CA GLU A 116 -0.89 -2.43 8.92
C GLU A 116 -1.56 -1.15 9.48
N LEU A 117 -2.72 -0.75 8.94
CA LEU A 117 -3.45 0.39 9.48
C LEU A 117 -3.99 0.07 10.88
N PRO A 118 -4.23 1.09 11.72
CA PRO A 118 -4.83 0.86 13.03
C PRO A 118 -6.17 0.09 12.92
N PRO A 119 -6.50 -0.82 13.86
CA PRO A 119 -7.63 -1.75 13.72
C PRO A 119 -8.99 -1.11 13.45
N ALA A 120 -9.22 0.12 13.94
CA ALA A 120 -10.46 0.85 13.74
C ALA A 120 -10.53 1.61 12.40
N HIS A 121 -9.45 1.64 11.63
CA HIS A 121 -9.31 2.40 10.40
C HIS A 121 -9.51 1.53 9.16
N ALA A 122 -8.83 0.38 9.09
CA ALA A 122 -8.89 -0.50 7.92
C ALA A 122 -10.32 -0.92 7.52
N PRO A 123 -11.19 -1.39 8.44
CA PRO A 123 -12.55 -1.80 8.06
C PRO A 123 -13.39 -0.64 7.50
N ARG A 124 -13.20 0.57 8.05
CA ARG A 124 -13.95 1.77 7.63
C ARG A 124 -13.50 2.25 6.25
N LEU A 125 -12.19 2.29 6.02
CA LEU A 125 -11.62 2.60 4.70
C LEU A 125 -12.05 1.56 3.67
N ASN A 126 -11.93 0.27 3.96
CA ASN A 126 -12.31 -0.80 3.05
C ASN A 126 -13.79 -0.72 2.68
N THR A 127 -14.68 -0.51 3.67
CA THR A 127 -16.12 -0.36 3.43
C THR A 127 -16.41 0.84 2.52
N HIS A 128 -15.75 1.98 2.78
CA HIS A 128 -15.91 3.18 1.96
C HIS A 128 -15.47 2.95 0.51
N LEU A 129 -14.27 2.36 0.31
CA LEU A 129 -13.72 2.10 -1.02
C LEU A 129 -14.51 1.07 -1.81
N ILE A 130 -15.04 0.03 -1.16
CA ILE A 130 -15.93 -0.95 -1.78
C ILE A 130 -17.21 -0.27 -2.27
N ASN A 131 -17.84 0.57 -1.42
CA ASN A 131 -19.06 1.28 -1.78
C ASN A 131 -18.86 2.29 -2.92
N MET A 132 -17.71 2.97 -2.97
CA MET A 132 -17.36 3.89 -4.07
C MET A 132 -17.03 3.17 -5.38
N SER A 133 -16.52 1.94 -5.30
CA SER A 133 -16.08 1.16 -6.46
C SER A 133 -17.22 0.31 -7.05
N ALA A 134 -18.24 -0.01 -6.26
CA ALA A 134 -19.42 -0.74 -6.71
C ALA A 134 -20.38 0.18 -7.48
N LEU A 135 -20.35 0.13 -8.81
CA LEU A 135 -21.33 0.84 -9.63
C LEU A 135 -22.59 -0.03 -9.83
N PRO A 136 -23.81 0.55 -9.79
CA PRO A 136 -25.06 -0.21 -9.97
C PRO A 136 -25.19 -0.99 -11.27
N LYS A 137 -24.35 -0.70 -12.28
CA LYS A 137 -24.43 -1.24 -13.65
C LYS A 137 -23.22 -2.05 -14.07
N THR A 138 -22.15 -2.12 -13.27
CA THR A 138 -20.98 -2.95 -13.60
C THR A 138 -20.91 -4.14 -12.66
N PRO A 139 -20.64 -5.36 -13.18
CA PRO A 139 -20.58 -6.56 -12.35
C PRO A 139 -19.31 -6.65 -11.49
N GLY A 140 -18.39 -5.68 -11.61
CA GLY A 140 -17.13 -5.66 -10.89
C GLY A 140 -16.47 -4.27 -10.88
N VAL A 141 -15.21 -4.24 -10.45
CA VAL A 141 -14.37 -3.07 -10.28
C VAL A 141 -13.55 -2.83 -11.54
N THR A 142 -13.77 -1.68 -12.18
CA THR A 142 -12.99 -1.26 -13.36
C THR A 142 -11.59 -0.83 -12.94
N TYR A 143 -10.64 -0.82 -13.89
CA TYR A 143 -9.28 -0.36 -13.63
C TYR A 143 -9.23 1.04 -13.01
N SER A 144 -10.02 1.98 -13.54
CA SER A 144 -10.08 3.36 -13.02
C SER A 144 -10.50 3.40 -11.55
N LYS A 145 -11.49 2.58 -11.14
CA LYS A 145 -11.96 2.52 -9.75
C LYS A 145 -11.00 1.78 -8.83
N PHE A 146 -10.36 0.72 -9.34
CA PHE A 146 -9.29 0.04 -8.64
C PHE A 146 -8.13 1.00 -8.33
N LYS A 147 -7.64 1.71 -9.36
CA LYS A 147 -6.54 2.66 -9.23
C LYS A 147 -6.88 3.78 -8.25
N GLU A 148 -8.03 4.44 -8.42
CA GLU A 148 -8.52 5.49 -7.51
C GLU A 148 -8.56 4.99 -6.04
N ALA A 149 -9.01 3.77 -5.81
CA ALA A 149 -9.03 3.19 -4.47
C ALA A 149 -7.63 2.90 -3.90
N MET A 150 -6.69 2.38 -4.71
CA MET A 150 -5.31 2.15 -4.26
C MET A 150 -4.59 3.47 -3.97
N GLU A 151 -4.82 4.51 -4.78
CA GLU A 151 -4.32 5.86 -4.54
C GLU A 151 -4.81 6.39 -3.19
N LEU A 152 -6.08 6.19 -2.87
CA LEU A 152 -6.66 6.59 -1.59
C LEU A 152 -6.08 5.79 -0.42
N CYS A 153 -5.83 4.49 -0.56
CA CYS A 153 -5.14 3.70 0.47
C CYS A 153 -3.76 4.28 0.79
N LEU A 154 -2.94 4.51 -0.24
CA LEU A 154 -1.58 5.05 -0.08
C LEU A 154 -1.58 6.47 0.47
N TYR A 155 -2.52 7.32 0.03
CA TYR A 155 -2.66 8.66 0.57
C TYR A 155 -3.07 8.64 2.06
N TYR A 156 -4.01 7.76 2.42
CA TYR A 156 -4.50 7.65 3.78
C TYR A 156 -3.43 7.11 4.74
N ASP A 157 -2.67 6.10 4.31
CA ASP A 157 -1.52 5.58 5.06
C ASP A 157 -0.46 6.68 5.29
N ALA A 158 -0.07 7.38 4.22
CA ALA A 158 0.89 8.50 4.33
C ALA A 158 0.38 9.65 5.21
N LEU A 159 -0.94 9.88 5.26
CA LEU A 159 -1.56 10.86 6.15
C LEU A 159 -1.47 10.42 7.62
N LEU A 160 -1.75 9.14 7.91
CA LEU A 160 -1.64 8.61 9.27
C LEU A 160 -0.19 8.61 9.75
N ALA A 161 0.76 8.21 8.92
CA ALA A 161 2.19 8.29 9.23
C ALA A 161 2.63 9.72 9.57
N GLN A 162 2.16 10.71 8.80
CA GLN A 162 2.45 12.13 9.09
C GLN A 162 1.79 12.63 10.39
N ALA A 163 0.58 12.15 10.70
CA ALA A 163 -0.08 12.47 11.96
C ALA A 163 0.69 11.85 13.14
N GLU A 164 1.10 10.59 13.02
CA GLU A 164 1.91 9.90 14.01
C GLU A 164 3.26 10.60 14.23
N ASP A 165 4.01 10.90 13.17
CA ASP A 165 5.28 11.65 13.23
C ASP A 165 5.11 12.99 13.96
N LEU A 166 4.02 13.72 13.65
CA LEU A 166 3.71 14.98 14.31
C LEU A 166 3.49 14.77 15.81
N PHE A 167 2.70 13.77 16.20
CA PHE A 167 2.45 13.45 17.60
C PHE A 167 3.74 13.07 18.33
N LEU A 168 4.54 12.16 17.75
CA LEU A 168 5.79 11.68 18.33
C LEU A 168 6.85 12.79 18.46
N SER A 169 6.82 13.79 17.57
CA SER A 169 7.70 14.97 17.67
C SER A 169 7.42 15.81 18.93
N ILE A 170 6.22 15.68 19.51
CA ILE A 170 5.79 16.40 20.72
C ILE A 170 5.98 15.51 21.95
N ASP A 171 5.65 14.23 21.86
CA ASP A 171 5.82 13.23 22.93
C ASP A 171 7.28 12.76 23.08
N THR A 172 8.20 13.71 23.24
CA THR A 172 9.64 13.45 23.41
C THR A 172 9.97 12.58 24.63
N GLY A 173 9.06 12.49 25.60
CA GLY A 173 9.19 11.63 26.78
C GLY A 173 8.67 10.20 26.57
N SER A 174 8.10 9.88 25.40
CA SER A 174 7.43 8.60 25.10
C SER A 174 6.41 8.21 26.16
N THR A 175 5.65 9.19 26.62
CA THR A 175 4.63 9.03 27.66
C THR A 175 3.33 8.43 27.11
N GLY A 176 3.14 8.48 25.79
CA GLY A 176 1.91 8.09 25.10
C GLY A 176 0.85 9.19 25.09
N GLU A 177 1.13 10.35 25.69
CA GLU A 177 0.20 11.45 25.88
C GLU A 177 0.84 12.81 25.57
N VAL A 178 0.12 13.69 24.88
CA VAL A 178 0.53 15.08 24.64
C VAL A 178 -0.55 16.05 25.10
N LYS A 179 -0.15 17.24 25.53
CA LYS A 179 -1.13 18.30 25.81
C LYS A 179 -1.78 18.76 24.53
N CYS A 180 -3.11 18.92 24.55
CA CYS A 180 -3.89 19.43 23.42
C CYS A 180 -3.29 20.74 22.87
N SER A 181 -2.96 21.70 23.74
CA SER A 181 -2.30 22.95 23.35
C SER A 181 -1.00 22.76 22.54
N ALA A 182 -0.15 21.80 22.92
CA ALA A 182 1.10 21.53 22.20
C ALA A 182 0.83 20.92 20.81
N LEU A 183 -0.17 20.04 20.72
CA LEU A 183 -0.62 19.45 19.46
C LEU A 183 -1.17 20.50 18.49
N LEU A 184 -2.01 21.42 18.97
CA LEU A 184 -2.56 22.51 18.15
C LEU A 184 -1.44 23.42 17.62
N SER A 185 -0.49 23.82 18.47
CA SER A 185 0.68 24.59 18.03
C SER A 185 1.53 23.86 17.00
N ALA A 186 1.72 22.55 17.15
CA ALA A 186 2.47 21.76 16.17
C ALA A 186 1.76 21.68 14.81
N ILE A 187 0.42 21.55 14.80
CA ILE A 187 -0.39 21.60 13.57
C ILE A 187 -0.24 22.96 12.87
N GLU A 188 -0.26 24.07 13.62
CA GLU A 188 -0.06 25.41 13.07
C GLU A 188 1.34 25.60 12.45
N VAL A 189 2.37 25.09 13.12
CA VAL A 189 3.74 25.12 12.57
C VAL A 189 3.84 24.26 11.30
N ALA A 190 3.24 23.07 11.30
CA ALA A 190 3.19 22.21 10.13
C ALA A 190 2.47 22.88 8.95
N GLN A 191 1.42 23.68 9.21
CA GLN A 191 0.73 24.45 8.18
C GLN A 191 1.65 25.41 7.43
N ALA A 192 2.59 26.06 8.13
CA ALA A 192 3.54 26.98 7.51
C ALA A 192 4.42 26.30 6.43
N THR A 193 4.55 24.97 6.47
CA THR A 193 5.32 24.18 5.49
C THR A 193 4.53 23.72 4.25
N ARG A 194 3.22 24.01 4.17
CA ARG A 194 2.33 23.80 2.99
C ARG A 194 2.31 22.38 2.38
N LYS A 195 2.21 21.32 3.19
CA LYS A 195 1.95 19.95 2.70
C LYS A 195 0.44 19.70 2.51
N THR A 196 0.01 18.88 1.54
CA THR A 196 -1.42 18.61 1.24
C THR A 196 -2.21 18.06 2.45
N SER A 197 -1.56 17.24 3.27
CA SER A 197 -2.07 16.65 4.52
C SER A 197 -2.53 17.69 5.56
N VAL A 198 -2.03 18.93 5.44
CA VAL A 198 -2.32 20.04 6.35
C VAL A 198 -3.81 20.39 6.39
N VAL A 199 -4.55 20.27 5.28
CA VAL A 199 -5.98 20.63 5.27
C VAL A 199 -6.79 19.74 6.21
N ILE A 200 -6.48 18.45 6.26
CA ILE A 200 -7.15 17.50 7.16
C ILE A 200 -6.73 17.79 8.61
N LEU A 201 -5.45 18.04 8.86
CA LEU A 201 -4.96 18.41 10.19
C LEU A 201 -5.56 19.73 10.70
N LEU A 202 -5.87 20.69 9.83
CA LEU A 202 -6.58 21.91 10.20
C LEU A 202 -8.03 21.64 10.61
N LYS A 203 -8.73 20.76 9.90
CA LYS A 203 -10.06 20.31 10.34
C LYS A 203 -9.99 19.59 11.71
N VAL A 204 -8.89 18.86 11.96
CA VAL A 204 -8.62 18.21 13.26
C VAL A 204 -8.47 19.27 14.35
N ARG A 205 -7.68 20.31 14.11
CA ARG A 205 -7.57 21.46 15.01
C ARG A 205 -8.94 22.07 15.32
N ASP A 206 -9.75 22.36 14.29
CA ASP A 206 -11.06 23.00 14.48
C ASP A 206 -12.02 22.13 15.32
N SER A 207 -11.88 20.79 15.25
CA SER A 207 -12.65 19.86 16.08
C SER A 207 -12.23 19.86 17.56
N PHE A 208 -10.97 20.21 17.85
CA PHE A 208 -10.50 20.42 19.22
C PHE A 208 -10.95 21.76 19.79
N ASP A 209 -11.06 22.82 18.99
CA ASP A 209 -11.52 24.13 19.46
C ASP A 209 -12.97 24.11 19.99
N GLY A 210 -13.78 23.16 19.52
CA GLY A 210 -15.12 22.89 20.05
C GLY A 210 -15.14 22.10 21.37
N ALA A 211 -14.04 21.44 21.73
CA ALA A 211 -13.91 20.56 22.89
C ALA A 211 -13.03 21.21 23.99
N LYS A 212 -13.63 21.42 25.16
CA LYS A 212 -13.04 22.10 26.32
C LYS A 212 -11.70 21.50 26.79
N ASP A 213 -10.90 22.41 27.35
CA ASP A 213 -9.69 22.25 28.18
C ASP A 213 -8.36 22.03 27.43
N ALA A 214 -7.64 23.12 27.18
CA ALA A 214 -6.31 23.13 26.54
C ALA A 214 -5.22 22.36 27.33
N SER A 215 -5.52 22.00 28.58
CA SER A 215 -4.75 21.13 29.48
C SER A 215 -5.05 19.63 29.31
N ALA A 216 -6.09 19.25 28.56
CA ALA A 216 -6.44 17.86 28.33
C ALA A 216 -5.27 17.14 27.64
N ALA A 217 -4.96 15.94 28.15
CA ALA A 217 -4.05 15.01 27.52
C ALA A 217 -4.74 14.32 26.33
N VAL A 218 -4.03 14.21 25.22
CA VAL A 218 -4.45 13.52 24.00
C VAL A 218 -3.51 12.36 23.78
N THR A 219 -4.04 11.15 23.68
CA THR A 219 -3.27 9.95 23.33
C THR A 219 -3.14 9.81 21.82
N LEU A 220 -2.11 9.12 21.33
CA LEU A 220 -1.93 8.86 19.90
C LEU A 220 -3.15 8.18 19.25
N PRO A 221 -3.74 7.10 19.80
CA PRO A 221 -4.93 6.47 19.22
C PRO A 221 -6.11 7.44 19.08
N ALA A 222 -6.39 8.23 20.11
CA ALA A 222 -7.47 9.23 20.08
C ALA A 222 -7.25 10.31 19.01
N PHE A 223 -5.98 10.71 18.79
CA PHE A 223 -5.64 11.65 17.73
C PHE A 223 -5.85 11.05 16.33
N LEU A 224 -5.40 9.82 16.09
CA LEU A 224 -5.59 9.13 14.81
C LEU A 224 -7.08 8.86 14.53
N ASP A 225 -7.86 8.48 15.56
CA ASP A 225 -9.31 8.30 15.44
C ASP A 225 -10.01 9.59 14.99
N LEU A 226 -9.55 10.75 15.48
CA LEU A 226 -10.08 12.04 15.07
C LEU A 226 -9.74 12.38 13.61
N VAL A 227 -8.51 12.08 13.18
CA VAL A 227 -8.11 12.19 11.77
C VAL A 227 -9.03 11.33 10.89
N ARG A 228 -9.28 10.08 11.28
CA ARG A 228 -10.22 9.17 10.59
C ARG A 228 -11.61 9.78 10.52
N ASP A 229 -12.17 10.24 11.63
CA ASP A 229 -13.53 10.75 11.66
C ASP A 229 -13.70 11.97 10.77
N ILE A 230 -12.68 12.83 10.66
CA ILE A 230 -12.69 13.95 9.73
C ILE A 230 -12.58 13.50 8.29
N VAL A 231 -11.76 12.51 7.97
CA VAL A 231 -11.63 12.00 6.60
C VAL A 231 -12.96 11.42 6.09
N PHE A 232 -13.70 10.71 6.94
CA PHE A 232 -14.93 10.03 6.51
C PHE A 232 -16.24 10.78 6.80
N ASN A 233 -16.21 11.87 7.59
CA ASN A 233 -17.39 12.69 7.87
C ASN A 233 -17.32 14.12 7.28
N ALA A 234 -16.25 14.45 6.53
CA ALA A 234 -16.11 15.71 5.79
C ALA A 234 -16.95 15.74 4.50
#